data_AF-A0A1H3UWK6-F1
#
_entry.id   AF-A0A1H3UWK6-F1
#
_cell.length_a   1.000
_cell.length_b   1.000
_cell.length_c   1.000
_cell.angle_alpha   90.00
_cell.angle_beta   90.00
_cell.angle_gamma   90.00
#
_symmetry.space_group_name_H-M   'P 1'
#
loop_
_entity.id
_entity.type
_entity.pdbx_description
1 polymer ?
#
loop_
_entity_poly.entity_id
_entity_poly.type
_entity_poly.pdbx_seq_one_letter_code
_entity_poly.pdbx_strand_id
1 'polypeptide(L)'
;MQWLQPTSENLIEGYDEPQGKLSINRVESKQITSNTIISDFFVMLNSFGEPGVTPLPAPDEKVYHRIMEEIAPYFERILIIKINNKIIEVSLQHVKKEALTILNNKAVHPVLNEFFHGEADKSGYNLFGQVPNRSVYKVLPHFIDPLEDPEVQQLFDFLKEMFSLKKYIVFPPKYWSLSDELKQLQAIRFAAHYCQDVYLWVDNDTERIFEIQFKF
;
A
#
# COMPACT_ATOMS: atom_id res chain seq x y z
N MET A 1 -24.11 1.37 -10.20
CA MET A 1 -22.81 1.53 -10.88
C MET A 1 -22.50 0.24 -11.62
N GLN A 2 -22.35 0.28 -12.96
CA GLN A 2 -22.17 -0.94 -13.77
C GLN A 2 -20.75 -1.53 -13.69
N TRP A 3 -19.77 -0.71 -13.29
CA TRP A 3 -18.35 -1.07 -13.20
C TRP A 3 -17.95 -1.76 -11.88
N LEU A 4 -18.93 -2.02 -11.00
CA LEU A 4 -18.73 -2.68 -9.71
C LEU A 4 -19.63 -3.90 -9.58
N GLN A 5 -19.06 -4.99 -9.10
CA GLN A 5 -19.76 -6.23 -8.77
C GLN A 5 -19.69 -6.48 -7.26
N PRO A 6 -20.83 -6.52 -6.54
CA PRO A 6 -20.84 -6.94 -5.14
C PRO A 6 -20.26 -8.34 -4.96
N THR A 7 -19.42 -8.53 -3.94
CA THR A 7 -18.82 -9.82 -3.64
C THR A 7 -18.77 -10.08 -2.14
N SER A 8 -18.76 -11.36 -1.77
CA SER A 8 -18.54 -11.86 -0.42
C SER A 8 -17.29 -12.73 -0.32
N GLU A 9 -16.43 -12.72 -1.35
CA GLU A 9 -15.18 -13.47 -1.34
C GLU A 9 -14.39 -13.16 -0.06
N ASN A 10 -13.87 -14.20 0.58
CA ASN A 10 -12.92 -14.03 1.67
C ASN A 10 -11.58 -13.64 1.05
N LEU A 11 -11.40 -12.34 0.84
CA LEU A 11 -10.27 -11.80 0.08
C LEU A 11 -8.95 -11.84 0.84
N ILE A 12 -8.98 -12.19 2.13
CA ILE A 12 -7.80 -12.39 2.97
C ILE A 12 -7.59 -13.90 3.08
N GLU A 13 -6.87 -14.47 2.12
CA GLU A 13 -6.42 -15.85 2.24
C GLU A 13 -5.36 -15.95 3.34
N GLY A 14 -5.47 -16.97 4.19
CA GLY A 14 -4.51 -17.23 5.26
C GLY A 14 -3.14 -17.51 4.65
N TYR A 15 -2.17 -16.63 4.90
CA TYR A 15 -0.77 -16.93 4.64
C TYR A 15 -0.21 -17.72 5.83
N ASP A 16 0.39 -18.88 5.55
CA ASP A 16 1.05 -19.66 6.58
C ASP A 16 2.21 -18.86 7.17
N GLU A 17 2.08 -18.48 8.43
CA GLU A 17 3.14 -17.77 9.11
C GLU A 17 4.39 -18.67 9.20
N PRO A 18 5.55 -18.15 8.76
CA PRO A 18 6.78 -18.92 8.82
C PRO A 18 7.08 -19.31 10.28
N GLN A 19 7.30 -20.60 10.53
CA GLN A 19 7.61 -21.11 11.86
C GLN A 19 9.12 -21.22 12.09
N GLY A 20 9.56 -20.99 13.32
CA GLY A 20 10.94 -21.25 13.73
C GLY A 20 11.49 -20.24 14.73
N LYS A 21 12.82 -20.20 14.84
CA LYS A 21 13.50 -19.29 15.76
C LYS A 21 13.47 -17.86 15.23
N LEU A 22 12.73 -17.00 15.91
CA LEU A 22 12.66 -15.57 15.65
C LEU A 22 13.95 -14.85 16.07
N SER A 23 14.42 -13.94 15.24
CA SER A 23 15.42 -12.93 15.63
C SER A 23 15.08 -11.58 15.01
N ILE A 24 15.30 -10.51 15.77
CA ILE A 24 15.00 -9.13 15.37
C ILE A 24 16.26 -8.31 15.59
N ASN A 25 16.73 -7.64 14.54
CA ASN A 25 17.93 -6.81 14.60
C ASN A 25 17.59 -5.40 14.17
N ARG A 26 17.96 -4.41 14.99
CA ARG A 26 17.90 -3.01 14.58
C ARG A 26 19.10 -2.68 13.69
N VAL A 27 18.87 -1.92 12.63
CA VAL A 27 19.93 -1.36 11.80
C VAL A 27 19.83 0.16 11.73
N GLU A 28 20.96 0.79 11.40
CA GLU A 28 21.03 2.23 11.22
C GLU A 28 20.39 2.62 9.89
N SER A 29 19.64 3.73 9.94
CA SER A 29 19.08 4.33 8.74
C SER A 29 20.15 5.10 7.98
N LYS A 30 20.24 4.84 6.66
CA LYS A 30 21.16 5.54 5.77
C LYS A 30 20.63 6.94 5.44
N GLN A 31 21.49 7.74 4.81
CA GLN A 31 21.07 9.00 4.18
C GLN A 31 20.11 8.72 3.02
N ILE A 32 19.17 9.62 2.77
CA ILE A 32 18.25 9.53 1.64
C ILE A 32 19.06 9.77 0.36
N THR A 33 19.16 8.76 -0.50
CA THR A 33 19.97 8.82 -1.73
C THR A 33 19.18 8.60 -3.01
N SER A 34 17.96 8.11 -2.89
CA SER A 34 17.04 7.84 -3.99
C SER A 34 15.85 8.80 -3.91
N ASN A 35 15.08 8.89 -4.99
CA ASN A 35 13.82 9.63 -5.04
C ASN A 35 12.94 8.99 -6.11
N THR A 36 12.30 7.88 -5.77
CA THR A 36 11.49 7.06 -6.69
C THR A 36 10.02 7.08 -6.29
N ILE A 37 9.14 6.77 -7.24
CA ILE A 37 7.70 6.61 -6.95
C ILE A 37 7.44 5.51 -5.90
N ILE A 38 8.34 4.53 -5.78
CA ILE A 38 8.30 3.50 -4.72
C ILE A 38 8.53 4.15 -3.36
N SER A 39 9.59 4.94 -3.22
CA SER A 39 9.86 5.66 -1.99
C SER A 39 8.71 6.59 -1.60
N ASP A 40 8.12 7.29 -2.57
CA ASP A 40 6.95 8.16 -2.34
C ASP A 40 5.74 7.40 -1.86
N PHE A 41 5.43 6.28 -2.50
CA PHE A 41 4.30 5.44 -2.10
C PHE A 41 4.41 5.08 -0.61
N PHE A 42 5.56 4.60 -0.15
CA PHE A 42 5.74 4.20 1.25
C PHE A 42 5.82 5.37 2.21
N VAL A 43 6.48 6.48 1.83
CA VAL A 43 6.52 7.70 2.64
C VAL A 43 5.12 8.26 2.81
N MET A 44 4.36 8.40 1.72
CA MET A 44 2.98 8.87 1.75
C MET A 44 2.14 7.93 2.62
N LEU A 45 2.10 6.64 2.31
CA LEU A 45 1.35 5.62 3.06
C LEU A 45 1.58 5.71 4.58
N ASN A 46 2.83 5.99 4.99
CA ASN A 46 3.24 6.10 6.39
C ASN A 46 3.15 7.50 7.00
N SER A 47 2.89 8.51 6.18
CA SER A 47 2.61 9.88 6.64
C SER A 47 1.13 10.07 6.98
N PHE A 48 0.30 9.04 6.74
CA PHE A 48 -1.11 9.04 7.10
C PHE A 48 -1.35 8.47 8.49
N GLY A 49 -2.10 9.22 9.29
CA GLY A 49 -2.58 8.78 10.59
C GLY A 49 -1.52 8.82 11.68
N GLU A 50 -1.70 7.96 12.69
CA GLU A 50 -0.77 7.86 13.80
C GLU A 50 0.54 7.20 13.38
N PRO A 51 1.68 7.53 14.03
CA PRO A 51 2.96 6.90 13.76
C PRO A 51 2.88 5.37 13.92
N GLY A 52 2.76 4.68 12.78
CA GLY A 52 2.57 3.24 12.73
C GLY A 52 3.88 2.47 12.54
N VAL A 53 3.77 1.15 12.70
CA VAL A 53 4.76 0.19 12.24
C VAL A 53 4.33 -0.27 10.85
N THR A 54 5.19 -0.13 9.86
CA THR A 54 4.96 -0.68 8.52
C THR A 54 5.81 -1.92 8.31
N PRO A 55 5.19 -3.12 8.36
CA PRO A 55 5.85 -4.36 8.00
C PRO A 55 5.94 -4.50 6.48
N LEU A 56 7.15 -4.62 5.93
CA LEU A 56 7.39 -4.88 4.51
C LEU A 56 7.92 -6.31 4.33
N PRO A 57 7.19 -7.20 3.65
CA PRO A 57 7.68 -8.54 3.35
C PRO A 57 8.96 -8.49 2.53
N ALA A 58 9.89 -9.40 2.81
CA ALA A 58 11.14 -9.54 2.07
C ALA A 58 11.26 -11.00 1.60
N PRO A 59 10.51 -11.39 0.56
CA PRO A 59 10.42 -12.79 0.13
C PRO A 59 11.75 -13.36 -0.42
N ASP A 60 12.63 -12.48 -0.90
CA ASP A 60 13.97 -12.83 -1.36
C ASP A 60 14.98 -11.68 -1.11
N GLU A 61 16.26 -11.95 -1.40
CA GLU A 61 17.34 -10.98 -1.22
C GLU A 61 17.21 -9.77 -2.15
N LYS A 62 16.69 -9.94 -3.38
CA LYS A 62 16.53 -8.84 -4.34
C LYS A 62 15.54 -7.82 -3.78
N VAL A 63 14.37 -8.27 -3.32
CA VAL A 63 13.36 -7.39 -2.71
C VAL A 63 13.90 -6.76 -1.43
N TYR A 64 14.56 -7.54 -0.57
CA TYR A 64 15.21 -7.01 0.64
C TYR A 64 16.17 -5.86 0.32
N HIS A 65 17.06 -6.03 -0.67
CA HIS A 65 18.00 -4.99 -1.06
C HIS A 65 17.30 -3.73 -1.56
N ARG A 66 16.27 -3.88 -2.40
CA ARG A 66 15.46 -2.75 -2.87
C ARG A 66 14.76 -2.02 -1.73
N ILE A 67 14.18 -2.74 -0.76
CA ILE A 67 13.60 -2.11 0.44
C ILE A 67 14.66 -1.29 1.17
N MET A 68 15.85 -1.86 1.39
CA MET A 68 16.92 -1.20 2.14
C MET A 68 17.54 0.00 1.41
N GLU A 69 17.44 0.08 0.09
CA GLU A 69 18.01 1.14 -0.75
C GLU A 69 16.98 2.23 -1.11
N GLU A 70 15.76 1.85 -1.44
CA GLU A 70 14.73 2.76 -1.92
C GLU A 70 13.80 3.27 -0.80
N ILE A 71 13.56 2.48 0.25
CA ILE A 71 12.51 2.78 1.24
C ILE A 71 13.09 3.07 2.61
N ALA A 72 13.90 2.16 3.15
CA ALA A 72 14.43 2.24 4.50
C ALA A 72 15.14 3.57 4.85
N PRO A 73 15.89 4.23 3.93
CA PRO A 73 16.52 5.53 4.22
C PRO A 73 15.55 6.63 4.64
N TYR A 74 14.27 6.51 4.32
CA TYR A 74 13.23 7.50 4.65
C TYR A 74 12.67 7.36 6.06
N PHE A 75 13.07 6.31 6.80
CA PHE A 75 12.55 5.99 8.13
C PHE A 75 13.63 6.07 9.19
N GLU A 76 13.25 6.49 10.40
CA GLU A 76 14.18 6.66 11.53
C GLU A 76 14.57 5.32 12.16
N ARG A 77 13.63 4.38 12.21
CA ARG A 77 13.83 3.08 12.86
C ARG A 77 13.51 1.94 11.90
N ILE A 78 14.51 1.08 11.70
CA ILE A 78 14.46 -0.08 10.82
C ILE A 78 14.78 -1.32 11.64
N LEU A 79 13.89 -2.31 11.58
CA LEU A 79 14.07 -3.62 12.20
C LEU A 79 14.08 -4.69 11.11
N ILE A 80 15.11 -5.53 11.09
CA ILE A 80 15.19 -6.71 10.24
C ILE A 80 14.70 -7.91 11.03
N ILE A 81 13.61 -8.51 10.56
CA ILE A 81 12.98 -9.66 11.19
C ILE A 81 13.37 -10.91 10.41
N LYS A 82 13.87 -11.91 11.14
CA LYS A 82 14.32 -13.18 10.56
C LYS A 82 13.71 -14.36 11.29
N ILE A 83 13.44 -15.42 10.54
CA ILE A 83 13.06 -16.73 11.05
C ILE A 83 14.03 -17.77 10.51
N ASN A 84 14.62 -18.57 11.40
CA ASN A 84 15.66 -19.55 11.05
C ASN A 84 16.81 -18.89 10.23
N ASN A 85 17.25 -17.70 10.66
CA ASN A 85 18.26 -16.85 10.02
C ASN A 85 17.92 -16.33 8.61
N LYS A 86 16.74 -16.62 8.05
CA LYS A 86 16.26 -16.02 6.79
C LYS A 86 15.49 -14.75 7.07
N ILE A 87 15.77 -13.70 6.32
CA ILE A 87 14.99 -12.44 6.38
C ILE A 87 13.59 -12.75 5.86
N ILE A 88 12.58 -12.34 6.62
CA ILE A 88 11.17 -12.48 6.23
C ILE A 88 10.50 -11.12 6.05
N GLU A 89 10.98 -10.10 6.78
CA GLU A 89 10.33 -8.80 6.84
C GLU A 89 11.33 -7.72 7.24
N VAL A 90 11.14 -6.53 6.69
CA VAL A 90 11.74 -5.28 7.15
C VAL A 90 10.63 -4.43 7.76
N SER A 91 10.71 -4.17 9.06
CA SER A 91 9.74 -3.34 9.78
C SER A 91 10.28 -1.92 9.89
N LEU A 92 9.49 -0.96 9.41
CA LEU A 92 9.83 0.45 9.34
C LEU A 92 8.96 1.25 10.30
N GLN A 93 9.56 2.23 10.97
CA GLN A 93 8.87 3.12 11.90
C GLN A 93 9.37 4.55 11.76
N HIS A 94 8.43 5.48 11.85
CA HIS A 94 8.63 6.93 11.85
C HIS A 94 9.32 7.43 10.58
N VAL A 95 8.52 8.02 9.68
CA VAL A 95 9.06 8.76 8.53
C VAL A 95 9.91 9.92 9.04
N LYS A 96 11.13 10.07 8.51
CA LYS A 96 12.04 11.17 8.85
C LYS A 96 11.41 12.51 8.48
N LYS A 97 11.67 13.55 9.27
CA LYS A 97 11.26 14.92 8.91
C LYS A 97 11.83 15.39 7.57
N GLU A 98 13.06 15.00 7.25
CA GLU A 98 13.69 15.30 5.96
C GLU A 98 12.93 14.68 4.78
N ALA A 99 12.46 13.44 4.92
CA ALA A 99 11.64 12.76 3.93
C ALA A 99 10.33 13.53 3.65
N LEU A 100 9.66 14.01 4.71
CA LEU A 100 8.45 14.83 4.58
C LEU A 100 8.74 16.15 3.88
N THR A 101 9.86 16.80 4.20
CA THR A 101 10.29 18.03 3.54
C THR A 101 10.55 17.80 2.04
N ILE A 102 11.21 16.70 1.68
CA ILE A 102 11.43 16.33 0.27
C ILE A 102 10.10 16.13 -0.46
N LEU A 103 9.18 15.36 0.15
CA LEU A 103 7.86 15.06 -0.42
C LEU A 103 7.02 16.34 -0.62
N ASN A 104 7.02 17.26 0.36
CA ASN A 104 6.25 18.50 0.30
C ASN A 104 6.79 19.51 -0.73
N ASN A 105 8.08 19.42 -1.08
CA ASN A 105 8.74 20.36 -1.97
C ASN A 105 8.82 19.87 -3.44
N LYS A 106 8.17 18.75 -3.76
CA LYS A 106 8.20 18.19 -5.12
C LYS A 106 6.80 17.95 -5.67
N ALA A 107 6.72 17.82 -6.99
CA ALA A 107 5.51 17.35 -7.64
C ALA A 107 5.34 15.85 -7.38
N VAL A 108 4.28 15.47 -6.67
CA VAL A 108 3.90 14.07 -6.43
C VAL A 108 3.20 13.52 -7.66
N HIS A 109 3.46 12.26 -7.98
CA HIS A 109 2.82 11.57 -9.10
C HIS A 109 1.28 11.58 -8.95
N PRO A 110 0.49 11.90 -10.00
CA PRO A 110 -0.97 12.01 -9.91
C PRO A 110 -1.67 10.79 -9.29
N VAL A 111 -1.25 9.57 -9.69
CA VAL A 111 -1.77 8.32 -9.11
C VAL A 111 -1.58 8.25 -7.59
N LEU A 112 -0.38 8.58 -7.10
CA LEU A 112 -0.12 8.60 -5.66
C LEU A 112 -0.93 9.70 -4.99
N ASN A 113 -1.03 10.87 -5.62
CA ASN A 113 -1.83 11.97 -5.10
C ASN A 113 -3.30 11.56 -4.94
N GLU A 114 -3.88 10.82 -5.89
CA GLU A 114 -5.26 10.32 -5.77
C GLU A 114 -5.44 9.29 -4.65
N PHE A 115 -4.45 8.43 -4.38
CA PHE A 115 -4.52 7.49 -3.26
C PHE A 115 -4.44 8.19 -1.89
N PHE A 116 -3.68 9.28 -1.81
CA PHE A 116 -3.03 9.67 -0.57
C PHE A 116 -3.11 11.19 -0.25
N HIS A 117 -3.60 12.04 -1.15
CA HIS A 117 -3.68 13.47 -0.91
C HIS A 117 -4.83 13.88 0.04
N GLY A 118 -4.57 14.87 0.90
CA GLY A 118 -5.55 15.48 1.81
C GLY A 118 -5.08 15.53 3.27
N GLU A 119 -5.97 15.80 4.23
CA GLU A 119 -5.66 15.74 5.67
C GLU A 119 -5.79 14.32 6.26
N ALA A 120 -5.10 14.01 7.36
CA ALA A 120 -5.30 12.71 8.01
C ALA A 120 -6.76 12.55 8.43
N ASP A 121 -7.36 11.42 8.06
CA ASP A 121 -8.72 11.13 8.46
C ASP A 121 -8.80 10.91 9.98
N LYS A 122 -9.60 11.74 10.65
CA LYS A 122 -9.81 11.70 12.10
C LYS A 122 -11.00 10.82 12.50
N SER A 123 -11.65 10.15 11.56
CA SER A 123 -12.84 9.34 11.82
C SER A 123 -12.58 8.11 12.71
N GLY A 124 -11.32 7.73 12.89
CA GLY A 124 -10.95 6.61 13.76
C GLY A 124 -11.12 5.23 13.13
N TYR A 125 -11.29 5.13 11.81
CA TYR A 125 -11.12 3.85 11.10
C TYR A 125 -9.66 3.42 11.22
N ASN A 126 -9.37 2.58 12.20
CA ASN A 126 -8.11 1.85 12.25
C ASN A 126 -8.10 0.88 11.07
N LEU A 127 -6.93 0.56 10.50
CA LEU A 127 -6.74 -0.54 9.52
C LEU A 127 -7.30 -1.90 10.00
N PHE A 128 -7.65 -1.99 11.29
CA PHE A 128 -8.23 -3.15 11.97
C PHE A 128 -9.54 -2.82 12.70
N GLY A 129 -10.09 -1.63 12.51
CA GLY A 129 -11.37 -1.22 13.07
C GLY A 129 -12.48 -1.98 12.36
N GLN A 130 -13.34 -2.66 13.13
CA GLN A 130 -14.50 -3.32 12.56
C GLN A 130 -15.48 -2.24 12.10
N VAL A 131 -15.50 -1.94 10.80
CA VAL A 131 -16.64 -1.28 10.16
C VAL A 131 -17.78 -2.28 10.18
N PRO A 132 -18.80 -2.13 11.06
CA PRO A 132 -19.76 -3.19 11.31
C PRO A 132 -20.67 -3.43 10.11
N ASN A 133 -21.02 -2.36 9.40
CA ASN A 133 -21.87 -2.37 8.22
C ASN A 133 -21.03 -2.05 6.98
N ARG A 134 -20.48 -3.09 6.34
CA ARG A 134 -19.59 -2.96 5.20
C ARG A 134 -20.00 -3.81 4.01
N SER A 135 -19.71 -3.32 2.82
CA SER A 135 -19.83 -4.05 1.56
C SER A 135 -18.50 -4.13 0.85
N VAL A 136 -18.31 -5.18 0.04
CA VAL A 136 -17.13 -5.33 -0.81
C VAL A 136 -17.57 -5.34 -2.27
N TYR A 137 -16.89 -4.56 -3.08
CA TYR A 137 -17.13 -4.49 -4.52
C TYR A 137 -15.86 -4.85 -5.28
N LYS A 138 -15.98 -5.77 -6.23
CA LYS A 138 -14.96 -6.04 -7.23
C LYS A 138 -15.09 -5.02 -8.37
N VAL A 139 -13.97 -4.40 -8.74
CA VAL A 139 -13.88 -3.52 -9.92
C VAL A 139 -13.89 -4.38 -11.18
N LEU A 140 -14.75 -4.03 -12.13
CA LEU A 140 -14.87 -4.70 -13.42
C LEU A 140 -14.03 -3.97 -14.48
N PRO A 141 -12.86 -4.49 -14.88
CA PRO A 141 -11.90 -3.74 -15.69
C PRO A 141 -12.40 -3.38 -17.08
N HIS A 142 -13.36 -4.14 -17.64
CA HIS A 142 -13.93 -3.87 -18.96
C HIS A 142 -14.79 -2.59 -19.03
N PHE A 143 -15.10 -1.96 -17.89
CA PHE A 143 -15.75 -0.65 -17.81
C PHE A 143 -14.79 0.50 -17.49
N ILE A 144 -13.49 0.22 -17.40
CA ILE A 144 -12.46 1.18 -16.99
C ILE A 144 -11.51 1.43 -18.16
N ASP A 145 -11.29 2.69 -18.50
CA ASP A 145 -10.29 3.03 -19.52
C ASP A 145 -8.89 2.72 -18.99
N PRO A 146 -8.08 1.91 -19.68
CA PRO A 146 -6.75 1.58 -19.22
C PRO A 146 -5.88 2.84 -19.13
N LEU A 147 -4.88 2.78 -18.27
CA LEU A 147 -3.85 3.81 -18.15
C LEU A 147 -2.50 3.10 -18.14
N GLU A 148 -1.66 3.41 -19.11
CA GLU A 148 -0.26 2.95 -19.16
C GLU A 148 0.64 4.07 -18.63
N ASP A 149 1.44 3.74 -17.62
CA ASP A 149 2.38 4.68 -17.01
C ASP A 149 3.62 3.91 -16.55
N PRO A 150 4.79 4.11 -17.19
CA PRO A 150 6.00 3.36 -16.86
C PRO A 150 6.53 3.56 -15.43
N GLU A 151 6.29 4.73 -14.81
CA GLU A 151 6.73 4.97 -13.44
C GLU A 151 5.83 4.20 -12.47
N VAL A 152 4.52 4.32 -12.63
CA VAL A 152 3.56 3.60 -11.78
C VAL A 152 3.65 2.08 -12.01
N GLN A 153 4.01 1.64 -13.22
CA GLN A 153 4.28 0.24 -13.50
C GLN A 153 5.45 -0.30 -12.67
N GLN A 154 6.54 0.46 -12.53
CA GLN A 154 7.66 0.05 -11.66
C GLN A 154 7.22 -0.11 -10.19
N LEU A 155 6.32 0.74 -9.70
CA LEU A 155 5.74 0.58 -8.38
C LEU A 155 4.98 -0.73 -8.26
N PHE A 156 4.03 -1.01 -9.16
CA PHE A 156 3.19 -2.21 -9.08
C PHE A 156 3.97 -3.49 -9.31
N ASP A 157 4.96 -3.49 -10.20
CA ASP A 157 5.90 -4.60 -10.37
C ASP A 157 6.65 -4.89 -9.07
N PHE A 158 7.13 -3.84 -8.39
CA PHE A 158 7.78 -3.99 -7.09
C PHE A 158 6.82 -4.48 -6.00
N LEU A 159 5.58 -3.97 -5.94
CA LEU A 159 4.57 -4.46 -5.01
C LEU A 159 4.25 -5.95 -5.26
N LYS A 160 4.15 -6.37 -6.53
CA LYS A 160 3.95 -7.76 -6.91
C LYS A 160 5.10 -8.67 -6.50
N GLU A 161 6.34 -8.22 -6.67
CA GLU A 161 7.54 -8.92 -6.19
C GLU A 161 7.52 -9.05 -4.66
N MET A 162 7.27 -7.95 -3.96
CA MET A 162 7.30 -7.87 -2.50
C MET A 162 6.19 -8.69 -1.84
N PHE A 163 4.98 -8.63 -2.38
CA PHE A 163 3.83 -9.40 -1.89
C PHE A 163 3.68 -10.74 -2.61
N SER A 164 4.72 -11.26 -3.27
CA SER A 164 4.64 -12.49 -4.07
C SER A 164 4.20 -13.73 -3.30
N LEU A 165 4.36 -13.77 -1.98
CA LEU A 165 3.89 -14.87 -1.13
C LEU A 165 2.41 -14.72 -0.74
N LYS A 166 1.93 -13.49 -0.52
CA LYS A 166 0.53 -13.20 -0.16
C LYS A 166 -0.37 -13.05 -1.38
N LYS A 167 0.18 -12.65 -2.52
CA LYS A 167 -0.52 -12.31 -3.78
C LYS A 167 -1.49 -11.13 -3.69
N TYR A 168 -1.46 -10.38 -2.59
CA TYR A 168 -2.27 -9.18 -2.46
C TYR A 168 -1.61 -8.12 -1.57
N ILE A 169 -2.02 -6.88 -1.74
CA ILE A 169 -1.73 -5.75 -0.85
C ILE A 169 -3.05 -5.05 -0.49
N VAL A 170 -3.11 -4.55 0.74
CA VAL A 170 -4.25 -3.81 1.27
C VAL A 170 -3.75 -2.51 1.88
N PHE A 171 -4.44 -1.41 1.61
CA PHE A 171 -4.17 -0.12 2.25
C PHE A 171 -5.41 0.79 2.18
N PRO A 172 -5.50 1.83 3.03
CA PRO A 172 -6.64 2.73 3.00
C PRO A 172 -6.43 3.81 1.93
N PRO A 173 -7.36 3.97 0.96
CA PRO A 173 -7.35 5.14 0.09
C PRO A 173 -7.92 6.33 0.85
N LYS A 174 -7.57 7.53 0.40
CA LYS A 174 -7.88 8.75 1.11
C LYS A 174 -9.05 9.51 0.51
N TYR A 175 -10.08 9.75 1.32
CA TYR A 175 -11.28 10.52 0.96
C TYR A 175 -12.05 10.01 -0.27
N TRP A 176 -11.96 8.72 -0.55
CA TRP A 176 -12.79 8.14 -1.60
C TRP A 176 -14.17 7.83 -1.05
N SER A 177 -15.20 8.33 -1.71
CA SER A 177 -16.59 7.94 -1.51
C SER A 177 -17.07 7.19 -2.73
N LEU A 178 -17.93 6.21 -2.53
CA LEU A 178 -18.49 5.39 -3.58
C LEU A 178 -19.30 6.26 -4.54
N SER A 179 -18.77 6.45 -5.75
CA SER A 179 -19.42 7.24 -6.80
C SER A 179 -19.03 6.74 -8.19
N ASP A 180 -19.80 7.09 -9.23
CA ASP A 180 -19.49 6.63 -10.59
C ASP A 180 -18.23 7.31 -11.18
N GLU A 181 -17.84 8.46 -10.62
CA GLU A 181 -16.65 9.22 -10.99
C GLU A 181 -15.34 8.54 -10.56
N LEU A 182 -15.37 7.65 -9.55
CA LEU A 182 -14.18 6.93 -9.10
C LEU A 182 -13.47 6.18 -10.23
N LYS A 183 -14.21 5.65 -11.20
CA LYS A 183 -13.64 4.95 -12.36
C LYS A 183 -12.75 5.83 -13.25
N GLN A 184 -12.86 7.15 -13.12
CA GLN A 184 -12.07 8.13 -13.86
C GLN A 184 -10.74 8.46 -13.16
N LEU A 185 -10.58 8.08 -11.88
CA LEU A 185 -9.33 8.25 -11.15
C LEU A 185 -8.22 7.46 -11.85
N GLN A 186 -7.08 8.11 -12.08
CA GLN A 186 -5.88 7.47 -12.60
C GLN A 186 -5.47 6.26 -11.75
N ALA A 187 -5.62 6.35 -10.43
CA ALA A 187 -5.38 5.27 -9.48
C ALA A 187 -6.24 4.03 -9.75
N ILE A 188 -7.55 4.20 -10.00
CA ILE A 188 -8.46 3.09 -10.34
C ILE A 188 -8.15 2.55 -11.74
N ARG A 189 -7.94 3.44 -12.71
CA ARG A 189 -7.60 3.07 -14.09
C ARG A 189 -6.33 2.24 -14.17
N PHE A 190 -5.30 2.66 -13.42
CA PHE A 190 -4.05 1.94 -13.33
C PHE A 190 -4.23 0.59 -12.62
N ALA A 191 -4.85 0.58 -11.43
CA ALA A 191 -5.04 -0.65 -10.68
C ALA A 191 -5.87 -1.68 -11.47
N ALA A 192 -6.94 -1.26 -12.15
CA ALA A 192 -7.78 -2.13 -12.97
C ALA A 192 -7.04 -2.68 -14.21
N HIS A 193 -6.01 -1.98 -14.70
CA HIS A 193 -5.21 -2.43 -15.83
C HIS A 193 -4.09 -3.41 -15.44
N TYR A 194 -3.41 -3.17 -14.31
CA TYR A 194 -2.20 -3.91 -13.92
C TYR A 194 -2.42 -4.98 -12.86
N CYS A 195 -3.49 -4.90 -12.06
CA CYS A 195 -3.82 -5.93 -11.08
C CYS A 195 -4.69 -7.01 -11.72
N GLN A 196 -4.59 -8.25 -11.20
CA GLN A 196 -5.53 -9.31 -11.57
C GLN A 196 -6.95 -8.92 -11.15
N ASP A 197 -7.09 -8.48 -9.90
CA ASP A 197 -8.35 -8.01 -9.33
C ASP A 197 -8.13 -6.80 -8.42
N VAL A 198 -9.14 -5.93 -8.37
CA VAL A 198 -9.19 -4.78 -7.46
C VAL A 198 -10.49 -4.83 -6.68
N TYR A 199 -10.41 -4.65 -5.37
CA TYR A 199 -11.56 -4.67 -4.46
C TYR A 199 -11.64 -3.40 -3.64
N LEU A 200 -12.85 -2.86 -3.51
CA LEU A 200 -13.17 -1.67 -2.71
C LEU A 200 -14.03 -2.09 -1.52
N TRP A 201 -13.56 -1.77 -0.32
CA TRP A 201 -14.31 -1.96 0.91
C TRP A 201 -14.99 -0.67 1.31
N VAL A 202 -16.32 -0.72 1.39
CA VAL A 202 -17.19 0.44 1.56
C VAL A 202 -17.91 0.35 2.89
N ASP A 203 -17.85 1.43 3.67
CA ASP A 203 -18.72 1.67 4.79
C ASP A 203 -20.11 2.04 4.27
N ASN A 204 -21.12 1.22 4.57
CA ASN A 204 -22.47 1.39 4.02
C ASN A 204 -23.24 2.56 4.64
N ASP A 205 -22.82 3.07 5.79
CA ASP A 205 -23.48 4.17 6.48
C ASP A 205 -23.02 5.53 5.91
N THR A 206 -21.77 5.59 5.44
CA THR A 206 -21.13 6.82 4.92
C THR A 206 -20.81 6.77 3.43
N GLU A 207 -20.99 5.62 2.78
CA GLU A 207 -20.55 5.31 1.42
C GLU A 207 -19.05 5.48 1.21
N ARG A 208 -18.27 5.59 2.28
CA ARG A 208 -16.84 5.83 2.20
C ARG A 208 -16.09 4.55 1.89
N ILE A 209 -15.13 4.63 0.97
CA ILE A 209 -14.15 3.56 0.78
C ILE A 209 -13.07 3.72 1.85
N PHE A 210 -12.99 2.75 2.75
CA PHE A 210 -12.02 2.76 3.84
C PHE A 210 -10.80 1.88 3.55
N GLU A 211 -10.90 0.98 2.57
CA GLU A 211 -9.84 0.06 2.23
C GLU A 211 -9.91 -0.33 0.74
N ILE A 212 -8.75 -0.39 0.10
CA ILE A 212 -8.57 -0.94 -1.24
C ILE A 212 -7.62 -2.12 -1.19
N GLN A 213 -7.95 -3.15 -1.95
CA GLN A 213 -7.13 -4.34 -2.08
C GLN A 213 -6.78 -4.59 -3.54
N PHE A 214 -5.51 -4.84 -3.79
CA PHE A 214 -5.01 -5.31 -5.09
C PHE A 214 -4.58 -6.76 -5.00
N LYS A 215 -4.97 -7.55 -6.00
CA LYS A 215 -4.52 -8.94 -6.20
C LYS A 215 -3.60 -9.00 -7.42
N PHE A 216 -2.46 -9.68 -7.29
CA PHE A 216 -1.38 -9.71 -8.30
C PHE A 216 -1.16 -11.07 -8.97
#